data_AF-A0A2N2C9J3-F1
#
_entry.id   AF-A0A2N2C9J3-F1
#
_cell.length_a   1.000
_cell.length_b   1.000
_cell.length_c   1.000
_cell.angle_alpha   90.00
_cell.angle_beta   90.00
_cell.angle_gamma   90.00
#
_symmetry.space_group_name_H-M   'P 1'
#
loop_
_entity.id
_entity.type
_entity.pdbx_description
1 polymer ?
#
loop_
_entity_poly.entity_id
_entity_poly.type
_entity_poly.pdbx_seq_one_letter_code
_entity_poly.pdbx_strand_id
1 'polypeptide(L)'
;MFNLVTAVTQEEIMKKIISMILSLFLFAGINVFAVEQDIVEIAIDNGNFTILVAALQEAELVETLKGEGPFTVFAPTDAAFAALLADLGVSASYLLGHPQLSEILTYHVVSGKVMSTDLTNGMVALTVNGENVTFTVNGGVKVNDANVTIADIEASNGVIHVIDKVLIPSDFELYPTVVDIAVNNTGFSTLVAALTKAGLVGALQGAGPFTVFAPTDAAFASLLAQLGVSAEYLLNHPQLSEILLYHVVSGRVLSTDLNDGMTPATLNGETITVDLDGGVFINDASVILADLEAGNGVVHVINKVLVPSDFVLYPSIVDVALNNPDFSILVAALQKAGLVDALLGEGPFTVFAPTNAAFEALLEALGITAEQLLAQPDLAKVLLFHVISGKVMSTDLTNGLMAATLNGESVTFTEGSWFVQDAEIIAVDIETGNGVIHVINKVIIPTNFNYVAPEELPDTSDNNALGFAFIALMAGLGLAVVSSKKRLAKQS
;
A
#
# COMPACT_ATOMS: atom_id res chain seq x y z
N MET A 1 -7.83 26.21 29.63
CA MET A 1 -6.45 25.86 30.01
C MET A 1 -6.46 24.46 30.59
N PHE A 2 -6.15 23.44 29.78
CA PHE A 2 -5.91 22.08 30.27
C PHE A 2 -4.88 21.40 29.36
N ASN A 3 -3.80 20.93 30.01
CA ASN A 3 -2.83 19.91 29.64
C ASN A 3 -2.01 20.05 28.34
N LEU A 4 -0.82 20.61 28.50
CA LEU A 4 0.39 20.19 27.76
C LEU A 4 1.04 19.07 28.59
N VAL A 5 0.86 17.81 28.19
CA VAL A 5 1.74 16.71 28.63
C VAL A 5 2.82 16.62 27.56
N THR A 6 4.02 17.07 27.91
CA THR A 6 5.24 16.92 27.11
C THR A 6 5.56 15.43 26.96
N ALA A 7 5.57 14.95 25.73
CA ALA A 7 6.12 13.65 25.36
C ALA A 7 7.64 13.68 25.61
N VAL A 8 8.07 12.98 26.67
CA VAL A 8 9.48 12.67 26.90
C VAL A 8 9.85 11.58 25.90
N THR A 9 10.87 11.82 25.07
CA THR A 9 11.31 10.85 24.06
C THR A 9 11.98 9.65 24.75
N GLN A 10 11.91 8.47 24.14
CA GLN A 10 12.57 7.24 24.64
C GLN A 10 14.07 7.46 24.93
N GLU A 11 14.72 8.38 24.20
CA GLU A 11 16.11 8.78 24.38
C GLU A 11 16.38 9.49 25.73
N GLU A 12 15.45 10.34 26.20
CA GLU A 12 15.57 11.03 27.50
C GLU A 12 15.32 10.09 28.69
N ILE A 13 14.45 9.09 28.50
CA ILE A 13 14.22 8.03 29.49
C ILE A 13 15.48 7.16 29.61
N MET A 14 16.10 6.81 28.48
CA MET A 14 17.31 5.98 28.44
C MET A 14 18.52 6.69 29.07
N LYS A 15 18.73 7.99 28.77
CA LYS A 15 19.77 8.81 29.40
C LYS A 15 19.59 8.95 30.92
N LYS A 16 18.34 9.01 31.41
CA LYS A 16 18.05 9.04 32.86
C LYS A 16 18.30 7.71 33.55
N ILE A 17 17.99 6.58 32.90
CA ILE A 17 18.26 5.25 33.46
C ILE A 17 19.77 5.01 33.56
N ILE A 18 20.54 5.41 32.53
CA ILE A 18 22.02 5.32 32.54
C ILE A 18 22.63 6.21 33.64
N SER A 19 22.12 7.43 33.82
CA SER A 19 22.56 8.38 34.87
C SER A 19 22.22 7.89 36.29
N MET A 20 21.10 7.18 36.47
CA MET A 20 20.68 6.65 37.77
C MET A 20 21.46 5.40 38.19
N ILE A 21 21.94 4.60 37.23
CA ILE A 21 22.82 3.45 37.50
C ILE A 21 24.23 3.92 37.87
N LEU A 22 24.70 5.03 37.29
CA LEU A 22 26.05 5.57 37.55
C LEU A 22 26.19 6.28 38.92
N SER A 23 25.09 6.65 39.57
CA SER A 23 25.10 7.45 40.81
C SER A 23 24.92 6.64 42.11
N LEU A 24 24.84 5.31 42.03
CA LEU A 24 24.68 4.42 43.19
C LEU A 24 25.91 3.56 43.47
N PHE A 25 27.12 4.10 43.33
CA PHE A 25 28.35 3.50 43.84
C PHE A 25 29.26 4.57 44.43
N LEU A 26 29.00 4.99 45.68
CA LEU A 26 30.01 5.70 46.47
C LEU A 26 29.88 5.33 47.96
N PHE A 27 31.03 4.95 48.53
CA PHE A 27 31.32 4.62 49.93
C PHE A 27 31.12 3.17 50.41
N ALA A 28 32.05 2.30 50.02
CA ALA A 28 32.83 1.49 50.95
C ALA A 28 34.13 1.07 50.24
N GLY A 29 35.28 1.24 50.90
CA GLY A 29 36.57 0.78 50.37
C GLY A 29 36.57 -0.73 50.20
N ILE A 30 36.37 -1.18 48.96
CA ILE A 30 36.53 -2.57 48.53
C ILE A 30 37.67 -2.54 47.51
N ASN A 31 38.66 -3.41 47.68
CA ASN A 31 39.66 -3.63 46.64
C ASN A 31 38.92 -3.96 45.35
N VAL A 32 39.01 -3.07 44.35
CA VAL A 32 38.52 -3.33 43.00
C VAL A 32 39.37 -4.47 42.45
N PHE A 33 38.88 -5.70 42.55
CA PHE A 33 39.26 -6.71 41.59
C PHE A 33 38.70 -6.21 40.26
N ALA A 34 39.56 -5.85 39.31
CA ALA A 34 39.13 -5.56 37.96
C ALA A 34 38.45 -6.85 37.45
N VAL A 35 37.12 -6.82 37.31
CA VAL A 35 36.39 -7.88 36.64
C VAL A 35 36.83 -7.79 35.18
N GLU A 36 37.48 -8.83 34.68
CA GLU A 36 37.89 -8.92 33.30
C GLU A 36 36.64 -8.92 32.43
N GLN A 37 36.52 -7.93 31.54
CA GLN A 37 35.33 -7.72 30.72
C GLN A 37 35.18 -8.86 29.71
N ASP A 38 33.95 -9.31 29.48
CA ASP A 38 33.66 -10.26 28.40
C ASP A 38 33.62 -9.57 27.03
N ILE A 39 33.50 -10.36 25.97
CA ILE A 39 33.48 -9.87 24.59
C ILE A 39 32.39 -8.81 24.35
N VAL A 40 31.19 -9.02 24.89
CA VAL A 40 30.05 -8.11 24.66
C VAL A 40 30.26 -6.80 25.42
N GLU A 41 30.76 -6.88 26.66
CA GLU A 41 31.09 -5.70 27.47
C GLU A 41 32.17 -4.84 26.81
N ILE A 42 33.23 -5.46 26.27
CA ILE A 42 34.25 -4.75 25.50
C ILE A 42 33.65 -4.09 24.26
N ALA A 43 32.75 -4.78 23.55
CA ALA A 43 32.11 -4.24 22.36
C ALA A 43 31.26 -3.00 22.66
N ILE A 44 30.50 -3.02 23.78
CA ILE A 44 29.69 -1.90 24.25
C ILE A 44 30.56 -0.69 24.59
N ASP A 45 31.68 -0.89 25.28
CA ASP A 45 32.54 0.21 25.76
C ASP A 45 33.41 0.84 24.67
N ASN A 46 33.65 0.14 23.55
CA ASN A 46 34.55 0.58 22.49
C ASN A 46 34.01 1.79 21.69
N GLY A 47 32.69 1.97 21.63
CA GLY A 47 32.03 3.08 20.92
C GLY A 47 32.08 3.02 19.38
N ASN A 48 32.83 2.08 18.78
CA ASN A 48 32.93 1.85 17.33
C ASN A 48 32.27 0.54 16.87
N PHE A 49 31.50 -0.09 17.76
CA PHE A 49 30.74 -1.32 17.52
C PHE A 49 29.25 -1.13 17.79
N THR A 50 28.73 0.10 17.65
CA THR A 50 27.33 0.40 17.97
C THR A 50 26.35 -0.38 17.10
N ILE A 51 26.66 -0.56 15.80
CA ILE A 51 25.83 -1.34 14.87
C ILE A 51 25.95 -2.83 15.17
N LEU A 52 27.16 -3.32 15.49
CA LEU A 52 27.37 -4.71 15.90
C LEU A 52 26.57 -5.07 17.16
N VAL A 53 26.63 -4.22 18.18
CA VAL A 53 25.88 -4.41 19.44
C VAL A 53 24.38 -4.39 19.19
N ALA A 54 23.88 -3.46 18.37
CA ALA A 54 22.47 -3.43 17.98
C ALA A 54 22.05 -4.70 17.24
N ALA A 55 22.88 -5.20 16.32
CA ALA A 55 22.63 -6.44 15.59
C ALA A 55 22.63 -7.67 16.51
N LEU A 56 23.55 -7.76 17.47
CA LEU A 56 23.58 -8.83 18.47
C LEU A 56 22.34 -8.82 19.37
N GLN A 57 21.83 -7.63 19.72
CA GLN A 57 20.59 -7.49 20.47
C GLN A 57 19.38 -7.95 19.67
N GLU A 58 19.26 -7.51 18.41
CA GLU A 58 18.15 -7.86 17.53
C GLU A 58 18.14 -9.37 17.20
N ALA A 59 19.31 -9.98 17.03
CA ALA A 59 19.45 -11.41 16.78
C ALA A 59 19.38 -12.27 18.06
N GLU A 60 19.16 -11.68 19.24
CA GLU A 60 19.14 -12.35 20.54
C GLU A 60 20.43 -13.14 20.86
N LEU A 61 21.58 -12.71 20.34
CA LEU A 61 22.88 -13.38 20.48
C LEU A 61 23.72 -12.88 21.67
N VAL A 62 23.28 -11.83 22.36
CA VAL A 62 24.00 -11.23 23.50
C VAL A 62 24.35 -12.27 24.55
N GLU A 63 23.37 -13.00 25.09
CA GLU A 63 23.61 -13.99 26.15
C GLU A 63 24.49 -15.15 25.67
N THR A 64 24.39 -15.52 24.39
CA THR A 64 25.24 -16.55 23.78
C THR A 64 26.71 -16.14 23.80
N LEU A 65 27.01 -14.89 23.42
CA LEU A 65 28.39 -14.37 23.42
C LEU A 65 28.91 -13.96 24.80
N LYS A 66 28.04 -13.83 25.81
CA LYS A 66 28.44 -13.73 27.24
C LYS A 66 28.70 -15.10 27.89
N GLY A 67 28.35 -16.20 27.20
CA GLY A 67 28.49 -17.57 27.71
C GLY A 67 29.94 -18.01 27.97
N GLU A 68 30.11 -19.23 28.50
CA GLU A 68 31.43 -19.82 28.73
C GLU A 68 32.15 -20.05 27.40
N GLY A 69 33.24 -19.30 27.19
CA GLY A 69 34.10 -19.43 26.01
C GLY A 69 35.15 -20.55 26.14
N PRO A 70 36.27 -20.45 25.40
CA PRO A 70 36.71 -19.27 24.66
C PRO A 70 36.05 -19.12 23.28
N PHE A 71 35.71 -17.88 22.93
CA PHE A 71 35.34 -17.48 21.57
C PHE A 71 36.42 -16.64 20.91
N THR A 72 36.49 -16.69 19.58
CA THR A 72 37.23 -15.72 18.76
C THR A 72 36.21 -14.97 17.90
N VAL A 73 36.05 -13.67 18.13
CA VAL A 73 35.08 -12.84 17.40
C VAL A 73 35.81 -11.89 16.48
N PHE A 74 35.50 -11.97 15.18
CA PHE A 74 35.93 -11.01 14.19
C PHE A 74 34.93 -9.86 14.17
N ALA A 75 35.17 -8.79 14.93
CA ALA A 75 34.21 -7.71 15.15
C ALA A 75 34.31 -6.62 14.06
N PRO A 76 33.33 -6.50 13.15
CA PRO A 76 33.28 -5.41 12.18
C PRO A 76 32.98 -4.08 12.87
N THR A 77 33.72 -3.05 12.47
CA THR A 77 33.49 -1.67 12.95
C THR A 77 32.20 -1.07 12.39
N ASP A 78 31.71 0.02 12.99
CA ASP A 78 30.58 0.79 12.47
C ASP A 78 30.85 1.32 11.04
N ALA A 79 32.12 1.63 10.72
CA ALA A 79 32.53 1.99 9.37
C ALA A 79 32.42 0.82 8.38
N ALA A 80 32.71 -0.41 8.83
CA ALA A 80 32.56 -1.61 8.00
C ALA A 80 31.09 -1.87 7.66
N PHE A 81 30.18 -1.72 8.64
CA PHE A 81 28.74 -1.79 8.40
C PHE A 81 28.26 -0.66 7.49
N ALA A 82 28.69 0.57 7.71
CA ALA A 82 28.30 1.71 6.87
C ALA A 82 28.72 1.50 5.41
N ALA A 83 29.91 0.93 5.17
CA ALA A 83 30.36 0.59 3.82
C ALA A 83 29.49 -0.50 3.17
N LEU A 84 29.15 -1.56 3.91
CA LEU A 84 28.24 -2.62 3.42
C LEU A 84 26.86 -2.06 3.06
N LEU A 85 26.26 -1.29 3.98
CA LEU A 85 24.92 -0.73 3.80
C LEU A 85 24.87 0.23 2.59
N ALA A 86 25.93 1.02 2.39
CA ALA A 86 26.06 1.89 1.23
C ALA A 86 26.19 1.11 -0.09
N ASP A 87 26.96 0.02 -0.11
CA ASP A 87 27.10 -0.85 -1.28
C ASP A 87 25.78 -1.54 -1.66
N LEU A 88 25.03 -1.97 -0.65
CA LEU A 88 23.69 -2.57 -0.83
C LEU A 88 22.60 -1.52 -1.14
N GLY A 89 22.86 -0.23 -0.93
CA GLY A 89 21.85 0.82 -1.07
C GLY A 89 20.72 0.75 -0.03
N VAL A 90 20.97 0.15 1.14
CA VAL A 90 19.96 -0.11 2.18
C VAL A 90 20.27 0.62 3.49
N SER A 91 19.26 0.75 4.35
CA SER A 91 19.41 1.32 5.69
C SER A 91 19.88 0.26 6.71
N ALA A 92 20.39 0.69 7.86
CA ALA A 92 20.71 -0.22 8.96
C ALA A 92 19.49 -1.04 9.41
N SER A 93 18.28 -0.47 9.35
CA SER A 93 17.05 -1.18 9.72
C SER A 93 16.75 -2.38 8.80
N TYR A 94 17.14 -2.31 7.52
CA TYR A 94 17.01 -3.46 6.61
C TYR A 94 17.87 -4.63 7.08
N LEU A 95 19.14 -4.37 7.41
CA LEU A 95 20.04 -5.40 7.90
C LEU A 95 19.58 -5.96 9.25
N LEU A 96 19.17 -5.09 10.18
CA LEU A 96 18.68 -5.50 11.50
C LEU A 96 17.39 -6.34 11.40
N GLY A 97 16.51 -6.04 10.45
CA GLY A 97 15.30 -6.80 10.20
C GLY A 97 15.50 -8.06 9.34
N HIS A 98 16.73 -8.36 8.92
CA HIS A 98 16.97 -9.47 7.99
C HIS A 98 16.73 -10.83 8.68
N PRO A 99 15.95 -11.75 8.09
CA PRO A 99 15.58 -13.02 8.73
C PRO A 99 16.79 -13.91 9.07
N GLN A 100 17.90 -13.73 8.35
CA GLN A 100 19.15 -14.47 8.53
C GLN A 100 20.24 -13.65 9.27
N LEU A 101 19.87 -12.58 10.00
CA LEU A 101 20.85 -11.76 10.75
C LEU A 101 21.70 -12.59 11.72
N SER A 102 21.10 -13.57 12.40
CA SER A 102 21.80 -14.47 13.32
C SER A 102 22.86 -15.32 12.60
N GLU A 103 22.60 -15.74 11.37
CA GLU A 103 23.54 -16.50 10.54
C GLU A 103 24.75 -15.65 10.16
N ILE A 104 24.54 -14.40 9.74
CA ILE A 104 25.63 -13.44 9.49
C ILE A 104 26.49 -13.26 10.74
N LEU A 105 25.87 -13.00 11.89
CA LEU A 105 26.60 -12.69 13.11
C LEU A 105 27.39 -13.91 13.61
N THR A 106 26.84 -15.12 13.50
CA THR A 106 27.54 -16.35 13.88
C THR A 106 28.67 -16.73 12.91
N TYR A 107 28.65 -16.24 11.67
CA TYR A 107 29.77 -16.37 10.72
C TYR A 107 31.01 -15.55 11.12
N HIS A 108 30.84 -14.56 12.01
CA HIS A 108 31.95 -13.80 12.58
C HIS A 108 32.60 -14.46 13.80
N VAL A 109 32.10 -15.62 14.23
CA VAL A 109 32.51 -16.25 15.49
C VAL A 109 33.14 -17.60 15.21
N VAL A 110 34.32 -17.84 15.78
CA VAL A 110 35.00 -19.14 15.80
C VAL A 110 35.07 -19.64 17.23
N SER A 111 34.78 -20.92 17.45
CA SER A 111 34.96 -21.56 18.76
C SER A 111 36.45 -21.78 19.04
N GLY A 112 36.90 -21.43 20.25
CA GLY A 112 38.31 -21.47 20.64
C GLY A 112 38.92 -20.07 20.81
N LYS A 113 40.02 -19.99 21.56
CA LYS A 113 40.86 -18.78 21.64
C LYS A 113 41.91 -18.87 20.55
N VAL A 114 41.81 -18.04 19.52
CA VAL A 114 42.75 -18.01 18.38
C VAL A 114 43.40 -16.62 18.34
N MET A 115 44.65 -16.55 18.78
CA MET A 115 45.44 -15.31 18.72
C MET A 115 46.01 -15.11 17.31
N SER A 116 46.41 -13.89 16.99
CA SER A 116 47.04 -13.56 15.71
C SER A 116 48.31 -14.39 15.45
N THR A 117 49.03 -14.78 16.51
CA THR A 117 50.21 -15.65 16.46
C THR A 117 49.92 -17.11 16.14
N ASP A 118 48.66 -17.54 16.31
CA ASP A 118 48.22 -18.91 16.02
C ASP A 118 47.86 -19.06 14.53
N LEU A 119 47.67 -17.93 13.82
CA LEU A 119 47.25 -17.90 12.43
C LEU A 119 48.41 -18.20 11.48
N THR A 120 48.15 -19.07 10.51
CA THR A 120 49.08 -19.38 9.41
C THR A 120 48.43 -19.12 8.06
N ASN A 121 49.24 -18.89 7.03
CA ASN A 121 48.73 -18.52 5.72
C ASN A 121 47.97 -19.70 5.08
N GLY A 122 46.71 -19.48 4.70
CA GLY A 122 45.81 -20.50 4.18
C GLY A 122 45.17 -21.37 5.26
N MET A 123 45.31 -21.00 6.54
CA MET A 123 44.57 -21.65 7.63
C MET A 123 43.07 -21.46 7.40
N VAL A 124 42.29 -22.49 7.70
CA VAL A 124 40.83 -22.46 7.64
C VAL A 124 40.28 -22.73 9.03
N ALA A 125 39.24 -22.00 9.44
CA ALA A 125 38.51 -22.27 10.67
C ALA A 125 37.01 -22.39 10.40
N LEU A 126 36.37 -23.32 11.12
CA LEU A 126 34.93 -23.47 11.13
C LEU A 126 34.31 -22.42 12.05
N THR A 127 33.37 -21.66 11.52
CA THR A 127 32.61 -20.66 12.27
C THR A 127 31.43 -21.31 13.00
N VAL A 128 30.82 -20.58 13.93
CA VAL A 128 29.62 -21.03 14.66
C VAL A 128 28.43 -21.24 13.72
N ASN A 129 28.37 -20.51 12.60
CA ASN A 129 27.36 -20.69 11.56
C ASN A 129 27.51 -22.03 10.82
N GLY A 130 28.67 -22.68 10.88
CA GLY A 130 28.96 -23.95 10.20
C GLY A 130 29.67 -23.81 8.86
N GLU A 131 29.89 -22.58 8.39
CA GLU A 131 30.74 -22.29 7.23
C GLU A 131 32.20 -21.99 7.64
N ASN A 132 33.10 -22.12 6.67
CA ASN A 132 34.53 -21.89 6.88
C ASN A 132 34.93 -20.45 6.57
N VAL A 133 35.87 -19.92 7.35
CA VAL A 133 36.63 -18.71 7.02
C VAL A 133 38.09 -19.07 6.75
N THR A 134 38.73 -18.34 5.84
CA THR A 134 40.14 -18.57 5.46
C THR A 134 41.02 -17.40 5.88
N PHE A 135 42.19 -17.68 6.45
CA PHE A 135 43.15 -16.68 6.90
C PHE A 135 44.30 -16.48 5.93
N THR A 136 44.65 -15.21 5.68
CA THR A 136 45.86 -14.83 4.94
C THR A 136 46.73 -13.97 5.85
N VAL A 137 48.05 -14.26 5.93
CA VAL A 137 48.99 -13.51 6.79
C VAL A 137 50.12 -12.80 6.01
N ASN A 138 50.05 -12.80 4.68
CA ASN A 138 51.05 -12.19 3.81
C ASN A 138 50.83 -10.66 3.69
N GLY A 139 51.44 -9.89 4.59
CA GLY A 139 51.35 -8.41 4.58
C GLY A 139 50.28 -7.83 5.52
N GLY A 140 49.90 -8.59 6.55
CA GLY A 140 48.80 -8.29 7.47
C GLY A 140 47.89 -9.50 7.63
N VAL A 141 47.13 -9.58 8.72
CA VAL A 141 46.14 -10.64 8.93
C VAL A 141 44.85 -10.27 8.22
N LYS A 142 44.33 -11.19 7.40
CA LYS A 142 42.99 -11.12 6.82
C LYS A 142 42.19 -12.36 7.17
N VAL A 143 40.90 -12.17 7.36
CA VAL A 143 39.89 -13.24 7.42
C VAL A 143 38.98 -13.07 6.21
N ASN A 144 38.97 -14.06 5.32
CA ASN A 144 38.50 -13.93 3.94
C ASN A 144 39.11 -12.67 3.29
N ASP A 145 38.28 -11.72 2.87
CA ASP A 145 38.69 -10.45 2.26
C ASP A 145 38.70 -9.25 3.23
N ALA A 146 38.42 -9.48 4.52
CA ALA A 146 38.43 -8.46 5.56
C ALA A 146 39.81 -8.35 6.21
N ASN A 147 40.34 -7.14 6.34
CA ASN A 147 41.58 -6.89 7.07
C ASN A 147 41.30 -6.86 8.57
N VAL A 148 42.14 -7.54 9.34
CA VAL A 148 42.20 -7.34 10.79
C VAL A 148 42.99 -6.07 11.06
N THR A 149 42.29 -5.04 11.54
CA THR A 149 42.83 -3.70 11.81
C THR A 149 43.41 -3.58 13.22
N ILE A 150 42.82 -4.30 14.19
CA ILE A 150 43.33 -4.43 15.55
C ILE A 150 43.17 -5.90 15.94
N ALA A 151 44.26 -6.55 16.34
CA ALA A 151 44.27 -7.95 16.74
C ALA A 151 44.43 -8.09 18.25
N ASP A 152 44.08 -9.28 18.76
CA ASP A 152 44.40 -9.74 20.11
C ASP A 152 43.82 -8.87 21.26
N ILE A 153 42.59 -8.39 21.10
CA ILE A 153 41.87 -7.76 22.22
C ILE A 153 41.37 -8.88 23.14
N GLU A 154 42.03 -9.08 24.27
CA GLU A 154 41.68 -10.12 25.24
C GLU A 154 40.40 -9.79 26.00
N ALA A 155 39.55 -10.81 26.16
CA ALA A 155 38.34 -10.79 26.96
C ALA A 155 38.32 -11.99 27.91
N SER A 156 37.56 -11.90 29.00
CA SER A 156 37.46 -12.99 29.99
C SER A 156 36.95 -14.31 29.41
N ASN A 157 36.16 -14.24 28.34
CA ASN A 157 35.60 -15.40 27.64
C ASN A 157 36.11 -15.54 26.19
N GLY A 158 37.24 -14.92 25.81
CA GLY A 158 37.80 -15.11 24.48
C GLY A 158 38.75 -14.02 23.97
N VAL A 159 38.69 -13.74 22.67
CA VAL A 159 39.48 -12.73 21.98
C VAL A 159 38.66 -12.05 20.88
N ILE A 160 38.87 -10.76 20.69
CA ILE A 160 38.29 -9.97 19.60
C ILE A 160 39.39 -9.56 18.61
N HIS A 161 39.12 -9.76 17.32
CA HIS A 161 39.89 -9.21 16.20
C HIS A 161 39.01 -8.22 15.45
N VAL A 162 39.40 -6.96 15.41
CA VAL A 162 38.62 -5.89 14.77
C VAL A 162 38.84 -5.92 13.27
N ILE A 163 37.76 -5.96 12.49
CA ILE A 163 37.82 -6.07 11.02
C ILE A 163 37.21 -4.86 10.30
N ASP A 164 37.68 -4.60 9.08
CA ASP A 164 37.25 -3.47 8.25
C ASP A 164 36.10 -3.79 7.27
N LYS A 165 35.62 -5.03 7.26
CA LYS A 165 34.47 -5.47 6.46
C LYS A 165 33.60 -6.42 7.26
N VAL A 166 32.31 -6.43 6.98
CA VAL A 166 31.39 -7.46 7.48
C VAL A 166 31.62 -8.75 6.70
N LEU A 167 31.74 -9.88 7.38
CA LEU A 167 31.84 -11.21 6.80
C LEU A 167 30.45 -11.71 6.42
N ILE A 168 30.28 -12.07 5.15
CA ILE A 168 29.01 -12.55 4.61
C ILE A 168 29.21 -14.01 4.16
N PRO A 169 28.35 -14.94 4.61
CA PRO A 169 28.36 -16.33 4.14
C PRO A 169 28.15 -16.43 2.62
N SER A 170 28.68 -17.48 2.01
CA SER A 170 28.71 -17.57 0.55
C SER A 170 27.37 -17.89 -0.12
N ASP A 171 26.43 -18.44 0.65
CA ASP A 171 25.06 -18.75 0.25
C ASP A 171 24.06 -17.62 0.57
N PHE A 172 24.56 -16.49 1.05
CA PHE A 172 23.74 -15.40 1.54
C PHE A 172 23.50 -14.32 0.47
N GLU A 173 22.24 -14.08 0.15
CA GLU A 173 21.81 -12.99 -0.74
C GLU A 173 21.45 -11.75 0.10
N LEU A 174 22.39 -10.81 0.23
CA LEU A 174 22.15 -9.55 0.94
C LEU A 174 21.34 -8.54 0.14
N TYR A 175 21.31 -8.70 -1.18
CA TYR A 175 20.66 -7.74 -2.06
C TYR A 175 19.16 -7.77 -1.82
N PRO A 176 18.53 -6.60 -1.57
CA PRO A 176 17.09 -6.53 -1.38
C PRO A 176 16.38 -7.07 -2.61
N THR A 177 15.27 -7.79 -2.41
CA THR A 177 14.38 -8.12 -3.52
C THR A 177 13.69 -6.86 -4.03
N VAL A 178 13.07 -6.93 -5.22
CA VAL A 178 12.25 -5.83 -5.76
C VAL A 178 11.13 -5.42 -4.79
N VAL A 179 10.61 -6.36 -3.98
CA VAL A 179 9.61 -6.09 -2.95
C VAL A 179 10.24 -5.40 -1.74
N ASP A 180 11.44 -5.82 -1.33
CA ASP A 180 12.12 -5.18 -0.19
C ASP A 180 12.48 -3.73 -0.49
N ILE A 181 12.87 -3.43 -1.74
CA ILE A 181 13.03 -2.04 -2.21
C ILE A 181 11.73 -1.27 -2.03
N ALA A 182 10.59 -1.87 -2.39
CA ALA A 182 9.29 -1.22 -2.24
C ALA A 182 8.92 -0.97 -0.76
N VAL A 183 9.06 -1.99 0.09
CA VAL A 183 8.71 -1.95 1.52
C VAL A 183 9.56 -0.95 2.30
N ASN A 184 10.84 -0.82 1.97
CA ASN A 184 11.77 0.07 2.67
C ASN A 184 11.78 1.51 2.12
N ASN A 185 10.90 1.83 1.16
CA ASN A 185 10.78 3.16 0.58
C ASN A 185 9.48 3.84 1.05
N THR A 186 9.61 5.00 1.69
CA THR A 186 8.47 5.77 2.22
C THR A 186 7.54 6.33 1.16
N GLY A 187 7.97 6.37 -0.12
CA GLY A 187 7.17 6.82 -1.26
C GLY A 187 6.40 5.73 -2.01
N PHE A 188 6.40 4.49 -1.51
CA PHE A 188 5.69 3.35 -2.11
C PHE A 188 4.63 2.74 -1.19
N SER A 189 4.13 3.48 -0.20
CA SER A 189 3.19 2.95 0.79
C SER A 189 1.89 2.40 0.17
N THR A 190 1.37 3.06 -0.88
CA THR A 190 0.18 2.64 -1.62
C THR A 190 0.45 1.41 -2.48
N LEU A 191 1.64 1.35 -3.11
CA LEU A 191 2.06 0.18 -3.88
C LEU A 191 2.19 -1.06 -2.98
N VAL A 192 2.83 -0.92 -1.82
CA VAL A 192 2.98 -2.00 -0.84
C VAL A 192 1.62 -2.46 -0.31
N ALA A 193 0.70 -1.53 -0.02
CA ALA A 193 -0.66 -1.87 0.36
C ALA A 193 -1.41 -2.64 -0.74
N ALA A 194 -1.27 -2.21 -2.00
CA ALA A 194 -1.87 -2.87 -3.15
C ALA A 194 -1.31 -4.28 -3.39
N LEU A 195 0.02 -4.46 -3.35
CA LEU A 195 0.69 -5.76 -3.45
C LEU A 195 0.25 -6.72 -2.34
N THR A 196 0.14 -6.21 -1.12
CA THR A 196 -0.32 -7.00 0.04
C THR A 196 -1.77 -7.44 -0.15
N LYS A 197 -2.64 -6.51 -0.54
CA LYS A 197 -4.07 -6.76 -0.77
C LYS A 197 -4.31 -7.74 -1.92
N ALA A 198 -3.50 -7.67 -2.98
CA ALA A 198 -3.56 -8.59 -4.11
C ALA A 198 -2.84 -9.93 -3.86
N GLY A 199 -2.14 -10.10 -2.73
CA GLY A 199 -1.40 -11.32 -2.42
C GLY A 199 -0.16 -11.56 -3.30
N LEU A 200 0.41 -10.50 -3.89
CA LEU A 200 1.53 -10.60 -4.84
C LEU A 200 2.93 -10.51 -4.20
N VAL A 201 3.00 -10.19 -2.89
CA VAL A 201 4.28 -10.04 -2.15
C VAL A 201 5.17 -11.27 -2.32
N GLY A 202 4.67 -12.47 -2.03
CA GLY A 202 5.47 -13.70 -2.14
C GLY A 202 5.87 -14.04 -3.57
N ALA A 203 5.03 -13.72 -4.56
CA ALA A 203 5.33 -13.97 -5.97
C ALA A 203 6.49 -13.11 -6.46
N LEU A 204 6.52 -11.82 -6.08
CA LEU A 204 7.56 -10.88 -6.49
C LEU A 204 8.82 -10.93 -5.60
N GLN A 205 8.76 -11.55 -4.42
CA GLN A 205 9.93 -11.95 -3.64
C GLN A 205 10.59 -13.24 -4.18
N GLY A 206 9.88 -13.99 -5.01
CA GLY A 206 10.36 -15.26 -5.56
C GLY A 206 11.55 -15.13 -6.52
N ALA A 207 11.91 -16.25 -7.12
CA ALA A 207 12.99 -16.31 -8.10
C ALA A 207 12.65 -15.44 -9.33
N GLY A 208 13.45 -14.40 -9.55
CA GLY A 208 13.37 -13.55 -10.72
C GLY A 208 14.24 -14.06 -11.88
N PRO A 209 14.77 -13.18 -12.75
CA PRO A 209 14.74 -11.72 -12.60
C PRO A 209 13.41 -11.08 -12.98
N PHE A 210 13.02 -10.05 -12.22
CA PHE A 210 11.90 -9.16 -12.54
C PHE A 210 12.38 -7.75 -12.89
N THR A 211 11.73 -7.09 -13.84
CA THR A 211 11.79 -5.63 -14.00
C THR A 211 10.45 -5.06 -13.54
N VAL A 212 10.46 -4.31 -12.45
CA VAL A 212 9.25 -3.71 -11.86
C VAL A 212 9.24 -2.22 -12.13
N PHE A 213 8.18 -1.73 -12.77
CA PHE A 213 7.91 -0.31 -12.92
C PHE A 213 7.09 0.16 -11.71
N ALA A 214 7.74 0.65 -10.65
CA ALA A 214 7.11 0.96 -9.38
C ALA A 214 6.52 2.39 -9.36
N PRO A 215 5.18 2.56 -9.37
CA PRO A 215 4.57 3.87 -9.25
C PRO A 215 4.71 4.43 -7.84
N THR A 216 5.04 5.72 -7.76
CA THR A 216 5.09 6.45 -6.48
C THR A 216 3.70 6.67 -5.86
N ASP A 217 3.67 6.98 -4.57
CA ASP A 217 2.44 7.41 -3.88
C ASP A 217 1.79 8.63 -4.54
N ALA A 218 2.58 9.55 -5.12
CA ALA A 218 2.08 10.68 -5.89
C ALA A 218 1.40 10.25 -7.20
N ALA A 219 1.90 9.18 -7.84
CA ALA A 219 1.29 8.59 -9.03
C ALA A 219 -0.10 8.01 -8.71
N PHE A 220 -0.20 7.25 -7.61
CA PHE A 220 -1.49 6.75 -7.13
C PHE A 220 -2.45 7.88 -6.75
N ALA A 221 -1.99 8.89 -6.01
CA ALA A 221 -2.81 10.03 -5.64
C ALA A 221 -3.38 10.76 -6.87
N SER A 222 -2.58 10.91 -7.93
CA SER A 222 -3.00 11.53 -9.19
C SER A 222 -4.07 10.69 -9.89
N LEU A 223 -3.90 9.37 -9.96
CA LEU A 223 -4.90 8.46 -10.53
C LEU A 223 -6.21 8.52 -9.74
N LEU A 224 -6.15 8.41 -8.42
CA LEU A 224 -7.33 8.43 -7.55
C LEU A 224 -8.11 9.76 -7.66
N ALA A 225 -7.40 10.89 -7.73
CA ALA A 225 -7.99 12.20 -7.94
C ALA A 225 -8.66 12.31 -9.31
N GLN A 226 -8.04 11.78 -10.37
CA GLN A 226 -8.62 11.74 -11.72
C GLN A 226 -9.89 10.89 -11.78
N LEU A 227 -9.92 9.77 -11.06
CA LEU A 227 -11.08 8.88 -10.99
C LEU A 227 -12.17 9.39 -10.02
N GLY A 228 -11.85 10.32 -9.13
CA GLY A 228 -12.76 10.78 -8.08
C GLY A 228 -13.05 9.72 -7.01
N VAL A 229 -12.13 8.77 -6.80
CA VAL A 229 -12.31 7.62 -5.90
C VAL A 229 -11.30 7.61 -4.76
N SER A 230 -11.59 6.83 -3.72
CA SER A 230 -10.68 6.63 -2.58
C SER A 230 -9.64 5.54 -2.88
N ALA A 231 -8.54 5.51 -2.12
CA ALA A 231 -7.59 4.41 -2.20
C ALA A 231 -8.25 3.04 -1.93
N GLU A 232 -9.23 3.00 -1.02
CA GLU A 232 -9.99 1.78 -0.70
C GLU A 232 -10.76 1.23 -1.90
N TYR A 233 -11.28 2.12 -2.78
CA TYR A 233 -11.92 1.69 -4.03
C TYR A 233 -10.93 0.93 -4.92
N LEU A 234 -9.74 1.50 -5.14
CA LEU A 234 -8.70 0.85 -5.95
C LEU A 234 -8.22 -0.47 -5.32
N LEU A 235 -8.02 -0.49 -4.00
CA LEU A 235 -7.56 -1.67 -3.27
C LEU A 235 -8.58 -2.82 -3.29
N ASN A 236 -9.88 -2.54 -3.49
CA ASN A 236 -10.90 -3.57 -3.64
C ASN A 236 -11.32 -3.80 -5.10
N HIS A 237 -10.63 -3.16 -6.05
CA HIS A 237 -10.94 -3.35 -7.46
C HIS A 237 -10.72 -4.81 -7.87
N PRO A 238 -11.69 -5.46 -8.55
CA PRO A 238 -11.60 -6.89 -8.86
C PRO A 238 -10.41 -7.26 -9.75
N GLN A 239 -9.89 -6.28 -10.50
CA GLN A 239 -8.73 -6.45 -11.39
C GLN A 239 -7.42 -5.89 -10.81
N LEU A 240 -7.34 -5.67 -9.50
CA LEU A 240 -6.15 -5.09 -8.86
C LEU A 240 -4.88 -5.90 -9.16
N SER A 241 -4.96 -7.23 -9.10
CA SER A 241 -3.84 -8.12 -9.40
C SER A 241 -3.31 -7.92 -10.81
N GLU A 242 -4.18 -7.84 -11.79
CA GLU A 242 -3.86 -7.71 -13.21
C GLU A 242 -3.24 -6.35 -13.50
N ILE A 243 -3.73 -5.29 -12.86
CA ILE A 243 -3.12 -3.95 -12.93
C ILE A 243 -1.70 -3.97 -12.36
N LEU A 244 -1.48 -4.62 -11.21
CA LEU A 244 -0.15 -4.70 -10.60
C LEU A 244 0.81 -5.56 -11.44
N LEU A 245 0.34 -6.65 -12.03
CA LEU A 245 1.14 -7.49 -12.93
C LEU A 245 1.48 -6.79 -14.25
N TYR A 246 0.68 -5.81 -14.69
CA TYR A 246 0.99 -4.96 -15.85
C TYR A 246 2.19 -4.02 -15.59
N HIS A 247 2.60 -3.85 -14.33
CA HIS A 247 3.81 -3.11 -13.98
C HIS A 247 5.07 -3.98 -13.96
N VAL A 248 4.97 -5.28 -14.24
CA VAL A 248 6.08 -6.22 -14.09
C VAL A 248 6.40 -6.89 -15.41
N VAL A 249 7.66 -6.85 -15.80
CA VAL A 249 8.22 -7.58 -16.95
C VAL A 249 9.14 -8.68 -16.44
N SER A 250 9.13 -9.83 -17.10
CA SER A 250 10.11 -10.89 -16.82
C SER A 250 11.45 -10.57 -17.48
N GLY A 251 12.54 -10.71 -16.73
CA GLY A 251 13.88 -10.34 -17.18
C GLY A 251 14.51 -9.28 -16.28
N ARG A 252 15.84 -9.14 -16.35
CA ARG A 252 16.57 -8.00 -15.79
C ARG A 252 16.80 -7.03 -16.94
N VAL A 253 16.14 -5.88 -16.91
CA VAL A 253 16.23 -4.85 -17.95
C VAL A 253 16.62 -3.53 -17.32
N LEU A 254 17.87 -3.13 -17.48
CA LEU A 254 18.38 -1.83 -17.06
C LEU A 254 17.98 -0.75 -18.07
N SER A 255 18.09 0.52 -17.69
CA SER A 255 17.85 1.66 -18.58
C SER A 255 18.75 1.61 -19.83
N THR A 256 19.95 1.05 -19.68
CA THR A 256 20.93 0.86 -20.77
C THR A 256 20.56 -0.26 -21.76
N ASP A 257 19.63 -1.14 -21.40
CA ASP A 257 19.12 -2.22 -22.26
C ASP A 257 17.92 -1.78 -23.12
N LEU A 258 17.37 -0.58 -22.85
CA LEU A 258 16.18 -0.07 -23.51
C LEU A 258 16.46 0.37 -24.95
N ASN A 259 15.49 0.11 -25.82
CA ASN A 259 15.47 0.60 -27.20
C ASN A 259 14.16 1.34 -27.45
N ASP A 260 14.23 2.42 -28.21
CA ASP A 260 13.06 3.21 -28.57
C ASP A 260 12.06 2.38 -29.38
N GLY A 261 10.79 2.42 -29.00
CA GLY A 261 9.70 1.63 -29.58
C GLY A 261 9.66 0.16 -29.14
N MET A 262 10.46 -0.27 -28.16
CA MET A 262 10.40 -1.64 -27.62
C MET A 262 9.04 -1.92 -26.98
N THR A 263 8.49 -3.13 -27.17
CA THR A 263 7.19 -3.53 -26.64
C THR A 263 7.25 -4.84 -25.81
N PRO A 264 7.86 -4.83 -24.61
CA PRO A 264 7.98 -6.04 -23.81
C PRO A 264 6.63 -6.49 -23.26
N ALA A 265 6.42 -7.81 -23.19
CA ALA A 265 5.27 -8.41 -22.54
C ALA A 265 5.43 -8.34 -21.02
N THR A 266 4.36 -7.97 -20.34
CA THR A 266 4.27 -7.91 -18.88
C THR A 266 3.72 -9.22 -18.32
N LEU A 267 3.72 -9.37 -16.99
CA LEU A 267 3.20 -10.56 -16.33
C LEU A 267 1.67 -10.69 -16.38
N ASN A 268 0.93 -9.63 -16.75
CA ASN A 268 -0.50 -9.75 -17.04
C ASN A 268 -0.78 -10.31 -18.46
N GLY A 269 0.25 -10.41 -19.31
CA GLY A 269 0.17 -10.91 -20.68
C GLY A 269 0.06 -9.82 -21.76
N GLU A 270 -0.22 -8.57 -21.39
CA GLU A 270 -0.23 -7.43 -22.30
C GLU A 270 1.15 -6.79 -22.43
N THR A 271 1.32 -5.96 -23.46
CA THR A 271 2.59 -5.28 -23.75
C THR A 271 2.56 -3.81 -23.34
N ILE A 272 3.64 -3.34 -22.76
CA ILE A 272 3.92 -1.90 -22.59
C ILE A 272 4.76 -1.41 -23.76
N THR A 273 4.83 -0.09 -23.98
CA THR A 273 5.69 0.54 -24.99
C THR A 273 6.77 1.37 -24.31
N VAL A 274 8.01 1.25 -24.77
CA VAL A 274 9.13 2.09 -24.34
C VAL A 274 9.31 3.23 -25.35
N ASP A 275 9.28 4.47 -24.86
CA ASP A 275 9.56 5.68 -25.64
C ASP A 275 10.77 6.39 -25.02
N LEU A 276 11.78 6.66 -25.84
CA LEU A 276 13.03 7.31 -25.43
C LEU A 276 13.13 8.78 -25.90
N ASP A 277 12.10 9.33 -26.55
CA ASP A 277 12.07 10.73 -26.97
C ASP A 277 11.76 11.65 -25.78
N GLY A 278 12.76 12.48 -25.41
CA GLY A 278 12.62 13.42 -24.30
C GLY A 278 12.74 12.79 -22.89
N GLY A 279 13.17 11.53 -22.77
CA GLY A 279 13.35 10.82 -21.50
C GLY A 279 12.97 9.35 -21.65
N VAL A 280 13.01 8.57 -20.56
CA VAL A 280 12.50 7.19 -20.58
C VAL A 280 11.03 7.19 -20.16
N PHE A 281 10.16 6.78 -21.07
CA PHE A 281 8.73 6.62 -20.85
C PHE A 281 8.30 5.16 -21.05
N ILE A 282 7.41 4.70 -20.19
CA ILE A 282 6.73 3.42 -20.27
C ILE A 282 5.25 3.70 -20.46
N ASN A 283 4.75 3.48 -21.67
CA ASN A 283 3.52 4.09 -22.17
C ASN A 283 3.61 5.62 -21.95
N ASP A 284 2.71 6.20 -21.16
CA ASP A 284 2.75 7.63 -20.80
C ASP A 284 3.45 7.91 -19.45
N ALA A 285 3.99 6.89 -18.78
CA ALA A 285 4.59 7.04 -17.47
C ALA A 285 6.09 7.35 -17.59
N SER A 286 6.53 8.48 -17.05
CA SER A 286 7.94 8.84 -17.04
C SER A 286 8.68 8.07 -15.94
N VAL A 287 9.83 7.49 -16.28
CA VAL A 287 10.76 6.92 -15.30
C VAL A 287 11.54 8.05 -14.64
N ILE A 288 11.29 8.27 -13.35
CA ILE A 288 11.89 9.37 -12.57
C ILE A 288 13.15 8.95 -11.80
N LEU A 289 13.33 7.65 -11.59
CA LEU A 289 14.54 7.05 -11.03
C LEU A 289 14.69 5.66 -11.61
N ALA A 290 15.76 5.41 -12.35
CA ALA A 290 16.01 4.14 -13.01
C ALA A 290 17.03 3.30 -12.24
N ASP A 291 17.09 2.01 -12.59
CA ASP A 291 18.17 1.09 -12.21
C ASP A 291 18.35 0.89 -10.71
N LEU A 292 17.24 0.81 -9.94
CA LEU A 292 17.32 0.32 -8.57
C LEU A 292 17.50 -1.20 -8.59
N GLU A 293 18.76 -1.62 -8.52
CA GLU A 293 19.12 -3.04 -8.60
C GLU A 293 18.67 -3.82 -7.36
N ALA A 294 18.07 -4.98 -7.61
CA ALA A 294 17.63 -5.94 -6.61
C ALA A 294 18.34 -7.30 -6.84
N GLY A 295 18.37 -8.12 -5.79
CA GLY A 295 18.91 -9.49 -5.88
C GLY A 295 18.14 -10.35 -6.89
N ASN A 296 16.81 -10.16 -6.93
CA ASN A 296 15.92 -10.88 -7.85
C ASN A 296 15.41 -10.02 -9.02
N GLY A 297 16.04 -8.88 -9.34
CA GLY A 297 15.54 -8.03 -10.42
C GLY A 297 16.07 -6.59 -10.47
N VAL A 298 15.26 -5.69 -10.99
CA VAL A 298 15.48 -4.25 -11.02
C VAL A 298 14.14 -3.51 -10.86
N VAL A 299 14.17 -2.36 -10.19
CA VAL A 299 13.02 -1.47 -10.05
C VAL A 299 13.30 -0.16 -10.79
N HIS A 300 12.35 0.26 -11.62
CA HIS A 300 12.29 1.59 -12.24
C HIS A 300 11.13 2.36 -11.64
N VAL A 301 11.40 3.51 -11.03
CA VAL A 301 10.38 4.32 -10.38
C VAL A 301 9.66 5.18 -11.41
N ILE A 302 8.33 5.14 -11.44
CA ILE A 302 7.51 5.86 -12.41
C ILE A 302 6.56 6.87 -11.75
N ASN A 303 6.20 7.91 -12.49
CA ASN A 303 5.33 9.00 -12.01
C ASN A 303 3.83 8.80 -12.31
N LYS A 304 3.44 7.71 -12.97
CA LYS A 304 2.05 7.40 -13.33
C LYS A 304 1.80 5.91 -13.12
N VAL A 305 0.61 5.55 -12.65
CA VAL A 305 0.18 4.14 -12.57
C VAL A 305 -0.13 3.64 -13.98
N LEU A 306 0.45 2.52 -14.37
CA LEU A 306 0.15 1.83 -15.63
C LEU A 306 -1.19 1.12 -15.51
N VAL A 307 -2.07 1.37 -16.47
CA VAL A 307 -3.40 0.75 -16.54
C VAL A 307 -3.53 0.14 -17.94
N PRO A 308 -3.86 -1.16 -18.04
CA PRO A 308 -4.20 -1.78 -19.32
C PRO A 308 -5.29 -1.01 -20.08
N SER A 309 -5.22 -0.94 -21.41
CA SER A 309 -6.18 -0.16 -22.21
C SER A 309 -7.61 -0.68 -22.10
N ASP A 310 -7.75 -1.99 -21.86
CA ASP A 310 -9.02 -2.69 -21.83
C ASP A 310 -9.70 -2.60 -20.46
N PHE A 311 -9.05 -1.95 -19.48
CA PHE A 311 -9.52 -1.88 -18.11
C PHE A 311 -10.24 -0.56 -17.85
N VAL A 312 -11.43 -0.66 -17.29
CA VAL A 312 -12.24 0.49 -16.91
C VAL A 312 -12.14 0.68 -15.40
N LEU A 313 -11.35 1.67 -14.96
CA LEU A 313 -11.20 1.99 -13.54
C LEU A 313 -12.28 2.93 -13.00
N TYR A 314 -13.02 3.60 -13.88
CA TYR A 314 -14.09 4.49 -13.47
C TYR A 314 -15.19 3.69 -12.77
N PRO A 315 -15.74 4.20 -11.64
CA PRO A 315 -16.87 3.57 -10.97
C PRO A 315 -18.05 3.44 -11.92
N SER A 316 -18.79 2.34 -11.84
CA SER A 316 -20.04 2.20 -12.60
C SER A 316 -21.09 3.20 -12.10
N ILE A 317 -22.16 3.38 -12.87
CA ILE A 317 -23.33 4.16 -12.45
C ILE A 317 -23.85 3.71 -11.08
N VAL A 318 -23.90 2.40 -10.87
CA VAL A 318 -24.37 1.81 -9.61
C VAL A 318 -23.40 2.11 -8.47
N ASP A 319 -22.09 2.04 -8.72
CA ASP A 319 -21.08 2.37 -7.70
C ASP A 319 -21.15 3.85 -7.30
N VAL A 320 -21.30 4.75 -8.27
CA VAL A 320 -21.51 6.19 -7.99
C VAL A 320 -22.79 6.40 -7.19
N ALA A 321 -23.87 5.71 -7.55
CA ALA A 321 -25.13 5.78 -6.82
C ALA A 321 -25.03 5.29 -5.37
N LEU A 322 -24.38 4.15 -5.16
CA LEU A 322 -24.18 3.56 -3.83
C LEU A 322 -23.32 4.43 -2.90
N ASN A 323 -22.34 5.13 -3.46
CA ASN A 323 -21.42 5.98 -2.70
C ASN A 323 -21.90 7.43 -2.53
N ASN A 324 -23.04 7.80 -3.12
CA ASN A 324 -23.64 9.11 -2.95
C ASN A 324 -24.81 9.06 -1.95
N PRO A 325 -24.71 9.70 -0.77
CA PRO A 325 -25.78 9.64 0.24
C PRO A 325 -27.11 10.23 -0.25
N ASP A 326 -27.08 11.14 -1.21
CA ASP A 326 -28.27 11.78 -1.80
C ASP A 326 -29.01 10.89 -2.81
N PHE A 327 -28.48 9.69 -3.10
CA PHE A 327 -29.12 8.69 -3.96
C PHE A 327 -29.61 7.47 -3.20
N SER A 328 -29.67 7.51 -1.86
CA SER A 328 -30.08 6.35 -1.05
C SER A 328 -31.51 5.86 -1.35
N ILE A 329 -32.47 6.76 -1.63
CA ILE A 329 -33.83 6.35 -2.05
C ILE A 329 -33.81 5.75 -3.46
N LEU A 330 -33.03 6.34 -4.39
CA LEU A 330 -32.86 5.81 -5.75
C LEU A 330 -32.30 4.38 -5.73
N VAL A 331 -31.23 4.15 -4.95
CA VAL A 331 -30.60 2.84 -4.79
C VAL A 331 -31.59 1.83 -4.23
N ALA A 332 -32.35 2.18 -3.19
CA ALA A 332 -33.37 1.30 -2.64
C ALA A 332 -34.46 0.94 -3.67
N ALA A 333 -34.86 1.90 -4.49
CA ALA A 333 -35.83 1.68 -5.57
C ALA A 333 -35.26 0.75 -6.66
N LEU A 334 -34.02 0.95 -7.09
CA LEU A 334 -33.33 0.08 -8.06
C LEU A 334 -33.19 -1.36 -7.56
N GLN A 335 -32.82 -1.53 -6.29
CA GLN A 335 -32.74 -2.84 -5.65
C GLN A 335 -34.11 -3.53 -5.59
N LYS A 336 -35.15 -2.80 -5.19
CA LYS A 336 -36.53 -3.32 -5.12
C LYS A 336 -37.06 -3.72 -6.50
N ALA A 337 -36.73 -2.95 -7.53
CA ALA A 337 -37.13 -3.20 -8.90
C ALA A 337 -36.28 -4.27 -9.62
N GLY A 338 -35.19 -4.74 -9.01
CA GLY A 338 -34.27 -5.71 -9.63
C GLY A 338 -33.49 -5.14 -10.82
N LEU A 339 -33.21 -3.84 -10.83
CA LEU A 339 -32.55 -3.14 -11.93
C LEU A 339 -31.04 -2.92 -11.74
N VAL A 340 -30.49 -3.33 -10.59
CA VAL A 340 -29.07 -3.16 -10.26
C VAL A 340 -28.18 -3.85 -11.28
N ASP A 341 -28.41 -5.14 -11.55
CA ASP A 341 -27.60 -5.91 -12.49
C ASP A 341 -27.70 -5.37 -13.93
N ALA A 342 -28.86 -4.84 -14.31
CA ALA A 342 -29.06 -4.22 -15.61
C ALA A 342 -28.22 -2.95 -15.77
N LEU A 343 -28.13 -2.12 -14.72
CA LEU A 343 -27.31 -0.90 -14.71
C LEU A 343 -25.83 -1.13 -14.40
N LEU A 344 -25.45 -2.35 -14.00
CA LEU A 344 -24.06 -2.82 -13.98
C LEU A 344 -23.60 -3.37 -15.34
N GLY A 345 -24.53 -3.66 -16.26
CA GLY A 345 -24.23 -4.22 -17.56
C GLY A 345 -23.40 -3.31 -18.46
N GLU A 346 -23.04 -3.82 -19.63
CA GLU A 346 -22.31 -3.08 -20.65
C GLU A 346 -23.16 -1.90 -21.15
N GLY A 347 -22.66 -0.69 -20.91
CA GLY A 347 -23.27 0.54 -21.39
C GLY A 347 -22.85 0.89 -22.82
N PRO A 348 -22.85 2.19 -23.20
CA PRO A 348 -23.08 3.32 -22.32
C PRO A 348 -24.56 3.55 -21.98
N PHE A 349 -24.82 3.96 -20.74
CA PHE A 349 -26.12 4.49 -20.32
C PHE A 349 -26.05 5.99 -20.01
N THR A 350 -27.17 6.69 -20.14
CA THR A 350 -27.38 8.00 -19.51
C THR A 350 -28.49 7.87 -18.49
N VAL A 351 -28.18 8.15 -17.22
CA VAL A 351 -29.13 8.07 -16.12
C VAL A 351 -29.42 9.46 -15.59
N PHE A 352 -30.69 9.86 -15.60
CA PHE A 352 -31.16 11.03 -14.88
C PHE A 352 -31.46 10.61 -13.44
N ALA A 353 -30.53 10.85 -12.51
CA ALA A 353 -30.63 10.37 -11.13
C ALA A 353 -31.36 11.40 -10.25
N PRO A 354 -32.62 11.12 -9.83
CA PRO A 354 -33.31 11.97 -8.86
C PRO A 354 -32.67 11.89 -7.48
N THR A 355 -32.53 13.04 -6.82
CA THR A 355 -32.05 13.14 -5.44
C THR A 355 -33.06 12.61 -4.44
N ASN A 356 -32.65 12.41 -3.19
CA ASN A 356 -33.57 12.05 -2.11
C ASN A 356 -34.68 13.11 -1.95
N ALA A 357 -34.33 14.40 -2.05
CA ALA A 357 -35.30 15.49 -2.00
C ALA A 357 -36.32 15.42 -3.15
N ALA A 358 -35.90 14.98 -4.34
CA ALA A 358 -36.79 14.75 -5.48
C ALA A 358 -37.83 13.65 -5.18
N PHE A 359 -37.39 12.56 -4.56
CA PHE A 359 -38.30 11.49 -4.12
C PHE A 359 -39.21 11.95 -2.98
N GLU A 360 -38.69 12.66 -1.99
CA GLU A 360 -39.50 13.19 -0.87
C GLU A 360 -40.61 14.12 -1.37
N ALA A 361 -40.31 15.01 -2.33
CA ALA A 361 -41.30 15.87 -2.96
C ALA A 361 -42.37 15.06 -3.73
N LEU A 362 -41.98 13.97 -4.40
CA LEU A 362 -42.93 13.06 -5.05
C LEU A 362 -43.85 12.38 -4.01
N LEU A 363 -43.27 11.86 -2.93
CA LEU A 363 -44.01 11.19 -1.85
C LEU A 363 -45.03 12.14 -1.22
N GLU A 364 -44.64 13.38 -0.93
CA GLU A 364 -45.52 14.42 -0.40
C GLU A 364 -46.65 14.76 -1.39
N ALA A 365 -46.32 14.94 -2.67
CA ALA A 365 -47.31 15.27 -3.70
C ALA A 365 -48.36 14.15 -3.91
N LEU A 366 -47.96 12.89 -3.74
CA LEU A 366 -48.86 11.73 -3.86
C LEU A 366 -49.55 11.36 -2.53
N GLY A 367 -49.08 11.90 -1.40
CA GLY A 367 -49.58 11.56 -0.08
C GLY A 367 -49.26 10.11 0.33
N ILE A 368 -48.12 9.57 -0.11
CA ILE A 368 -47.72 8.17 0.13
C ILE A 368 -46.41 8.06 0.89
N THR A 369 -46.17 6.90 1.50
CA THR A 369 -44.88 6.57 2.11
C THR A 369 -43.90 5.99 1.10
N ALA A 370 -42.61 5.97 1.45
CA ALA A 370 -41.58 5.34 0.63
C ALA A 370 -41.87 3.85 0.41
N GLU A 371 -42.38 3.14 1.41
CA GLU A 371 -42.78 1.73 1.30
C GLU A 371 -43.90 1.54 0.28
N GLN A 372 -44.87 2.46 0.26
CA GLN A 372 -45.97 2.44 -0.70
C GLN A 372 -45.47 2.74 -2.12
N LEU A 373 -44.52 3.65 -2.30
CA LEU A 373 -43.86 3.88 -3.59
C LEU A 373 -43.11 2.62 -4.05
N LEU A 374 -42.36 1.97 -3.15
CA LEU A 374 -41.62 0.74 -3.42
C LEU A 374 -42.52 -0.47 -3.69
N ALA A 375 -43.79 -0.41 -3.30
CA ALA A 375 -44.79 -1.43 -3.57
C ALA A 375 -45.53 -1.22 -4.91
N GLN A 376 -45.29 -0.10 -5.61
CA GLN A 376 -45.94 0.17 -6.89
C GLN A 376 -45.53 -0.89 -7.92
N PRO A 377 -46.50 -1.54 -8.60
CA PRO A 377 -46.21 -2.61 -9.56
C PRO A 377 -45.40 -2.11 -10.77
N ASP A 378 -45.56 -0.82 -11.11
CA ASP A 378 -44.89 -0.16 -12.23
C ASP A 378 -43.63 0.63 -11.79
N LEU A 379 -43.08 0.38 -10.59
CA LEU A 379 -41.85 1.06 -10.14
C LEU A 379 -40.69 0.90 -11.13
N ALA A 380 -40.48 -0.32 -11.64
CA ALA A 380 -39.43 -0.58 -12.63
C ALA A 380 -39.61 0.26 -13.91
N LYS A 381 -40.87 0.48 -14.33
CA LYS A 381 -41.18 1.32 -15.50
C LYS A 381 -40.78 2.76 -15.25
N VAL A 382 -41.09 3.31 -14.07
CA VAL A 382 -40.69 4.67 -13.68
C VAL A 382 -39.16 4.79 -13.69
N LEU A 383 -38.45 3.84 -13.08
CA LEU A 383 -36.99 3.87 -13.03
C LEU A 383 -36.35 3.76 -14.42
N LEU A 384 -36.85 2.88 -15.30
CA LEU A 384 -36.37 2.76 -16.67
C LEU A 384 -36.66 4.00 -17.54
N PHE A 385 -37.64 4.84 -17.16
CA PHE A 385 -37.90 6.11 -17.81
C PHE A 385 -36.81 7.16 -17.53
N HIS A 386 -36.01 6.95 -16.48
CA HIS A 386 -34.86 7.79 -16.16
C HIS A 386 -33.58 7.38 -16.91
N VAL A 387 -33.63 6.30 -17.70
CA VAL A 387 -32.45 5.72 -18.34
C VAL A 387 -32.58 5.79 -19.85
N ILE A 388 -31.56 6.34 -20.51
CA ILE A 388 -31.38 6.31 -21.97
C ILE A 388 -30.26 5.33 -22.31
N SER A 389 -30.41 4.61 -23.41
CA SER A 389 -29.31 3.85 -24.02
C SER A 389 -28.45 4.79 -24.87
N GLY A 390 -27.14 4.83 -24.61
CA GLY A 390 -26.21 5.79 -25.20
C GLY A 390 -25.62 6.73 -24.16
N LYS A 391 -24.45 7.30 -24.47
CA LYS A 391 -23.83 8.39 -23.69
C LYS A 391 -24.32 9.72 -24.26
N VAL A 392 -25.13 10.44 -23.50
CA VAL A 392 -25.64 11.78 -23.80
C VAL A 392 -25.02 12.75 -22.80
N MET A 393 -24.09 13.57 -23.25
CA MET A 393 -23.45 14.60 -22.43
C MET A 393 -24.28 15.88 -22.42
N SER A 394 -24.00 16.81 -21.52
CA SER A 394 -24.67 18.12 -21.48
C SER A 394 -24.55 18.85 -22.82
N THR A 395 -23.44 18.71 -23.52
CA THR A 395 -23.23 19.30 -24.86
C THR A 395 -24.19 18.75 -25.92
N ASP A 396 -24.76 17.57 -25.70
CA ASP A 396 -25.72 16.93 -26.60
C ASP A 396 -27.18 17.31 -26.28
N LEU A 397 -27.44 17.92 -25.11
CA LEU A 397 -28.78 18.29 -24.64
C LEU A 397 -29.27 19.57 -25.34
N THR A 398 -29.72 19.44 -26.59
CA THR A 398 -30.29 20.55 -27.36
C THR A 398 -31.79 20.75 -27.11
N ASN A 399 -32.28 21.98 -27.26
CA ASN A 399 -33.71 22.29 -27.14
C ASN A 399 -34.57 21.44 -28.09
N GLY A 400 -35.63 20.84 -27.56
CA GLY A 400 -36.54 20.00 -28.32
C GLY A 400 -35.97 18.62 -28.69
N LEU A 401 -34.79 18.25 -28.17
CA LEU A 401 -34.30 16.88 -28.28
C LEU A 401 -35.34 15.93 -27.68
N MET A 402 -35.60 14.83 -28.39
CA MET A 402 -36.40 13.71 -27.90
C MET A 402 -35.52 12.48 -27.85
N ALA A 403 -35.36 11.89 -26.67
CA ALA A 403 -34.53 10.70 -26.49
C ALA A 403 -35.37 9.52 -25.99
N ALA A 404 -35.23 8.37 -26.63
CA ALA A 404 -35.91 7.15 -26.21
C ALA A 404 -35.29 6.61 -24.92
N THR A 405 -36.14 6.30 -23.96
CA THR A 405 -35.76 5.71 -22.67
C THR A 405 -35.84 4.19 -22.72
N LEU A 406 -35.26 3.50 -21.74
CA LEU A 406 -35.37 2.05 -21.61
C LEU A 406 -36.78 1.57 -21.24
N ASN A 407 -37.69 2.49 -20.87
CA ASN A 407 -39.11 2.18 -20.73
C ASN A 407 -39.83 2.04 -22.10
N GLY A 408 -39.26 2.61 -23.16
CA GLY A 408 -39.85 2.68 -24.50
C GLY A 408 -40.58 3.99 -24.82
N GLU A 409 -40.83 4.84 -23.82
CA GLU A 409 -41.27 6.23 -24.01
C GLU A 409 -40.07 7.17 -24.21
N SER A 410 -40.30 8.37 -24.75
CA SER A 410 -39.25 9.39 -24.95
C SER A 410 -39.33 10.51 -23.93
N VAL A 411 -38.16 11.02 -23.52
CA VAL A 411 -38.03 12.26 -22.75
C VAL A 411 -37.70 13.44 -23.66
N THR A 412 -38.25 14.62 -23.34
CA THR A 412 -38.00 15.87 -24.07
C THR A 412 -37.12 16.81 -23.26
N PHE A 413 -36.25 17.55 -23.95
CA PHE A 413 -35.35 18.52 -23.34
C PHE A 413 -35.71 19.95 -23.73
N THR A 414 -35.60 20.90 -22.78
CA THR A 414 -35.94 22.31 -23.03
C THR A 414 -34.77 23.24 -22.69
N GLU A 415 -34.37 24.11 -23.62
CA GLU A 415 -33.29 25.09 -23.39
C GLU A 415 -33.73 26.23 -22.47
N GLY A 416 -32.75 26.75 -21.73
CA GLY A 416 -32.87 27.93 -20.87
C GLY A 416 -32.63 27.63 -19.39
N SER A 417 -32.80 26.36 -19.00
CA SER A 417 -32.63 25.94 -17.60
C SER A 417 -32.30 24.45 -17.39
N TRP A 418 -31.81 23.75 -18.43
CA TRP A 418 -31.42 22.32 -18.38
C TRP A 418 -32.51 21.39 -17.85
N PHE A 419 -33.68 21.35 -18.51
CA PHE A 419 -34.79 20.49 -18.07
C PHE A 419 -34.86 19.20 -18.88
N VAL A 420 -35.08 18.08 -18.20
CA VAL A 420 -35.58 16.83 -18.77
C VAL A 420 -37.03 16.67 -18.32
N GLN A 421 -37.97 16.68 -19.25
CA GLN A 421 -39.39 16.87 -18.95
C GLN A 421 -39.60 18.15 -18.13
N ASP A 422 -40.12 18.02 -16.91
CA ASP A 422 -40.35 19.08 -15.93
C ASP A 422 -39.37 19.03 -14.75
N ALA A 423 -38.33 18.19 -14.82
CA ALA A 423 -37.26 18.10 -13.85
C ALA A 423 -36.05 18.93 -14.27
N GLU A 424 -35.53 19.75 -13.36
CA GLU A 424 -34.30 20.51 -13.57
C GLU A 424 -33.09 19.60 -13.36
N ILE A 425 -32.14 19.64 -14.29
CA ILE A 425 -30.84 18.98 -14.16
C ILE A 425 -29.93 19.90 -13.36
N ILE A 426 -29.66 19.53 -12.11
CA ILE A 426 -28.92 20.34 -11.13
C ILE A 426 -27.42 20.03 -11.10
N ALA A 427 -27.00 18.89 -11.66
CA ALA A 427 -25.61 18.60 -11.96
C ALA A 427 -25.53 17.73 -13.23
N VAL A 428 -24.55 17.99 -14.08
CA VAL A 428 -24.40 17.32 -15.37
C VAL A 428 -23.08 16.57 -15.45
N ASP A 429 -23.00 15.63 -16.38
CA ASP A 429 -21.75 15.01 -16.85
C ASP A 429 -20.93 14.30 -15.75
N ILE A 430 -21.61 13.65 -14.81
CA ILE A 430 -20.93 12.76 -13.87
C ILE A 430 -20.55 11.49 -14.65
N GLU A 431 -19.32 11.43 -15.14
CA GLU A 431 -18.81 10.31 -15.92
C GLU A 431 -18.57 9.06 -15.07
N THR A 432 -18.90 7.91 -15.63
CA THR A 432 -18.82 6.59 -14.98
C THR A 432 -18.25 5.57 -15.97
N GLY A 433 -17.83 4.40 -15.48
CA GLY A 433 -17.23 3.35 -16.31
C GLY A 433 -18.16 2.79 -17.38
N ASN A 434 -19.48 2.85 -17.16
CA ASN A 434 -20.49 2.34 -18.08
C ASN A 434 -21.52 3.38 -18.52
N GLY A 435 -21.22 4.68 -18.39
CA GLY A 435 -22.14 5.73 -18.83
C GLY A 435 -21.93 7.10 -18.20
N VAL A 436 -23.02 7.86 -18.08
CA VAL A 436 -23.04 9.20 -17.49
C VAL A 436 -24.28 9.39 -16.63
N ILE A 437 -24.13 10.10 -15.51
CA ILE A 437 -25.23 10.51 -14.63
C ILE A 437 -25.46 12.01 -14.76
N HIS A 438 -26.73 12.39 -14.93
CA HIS A 438 -27.23 13.76 -14.77
C HIS A 438 -28.14 13.79 -13.54
N VAL A 439 -27.86 14.65 -12.58
CA VAL A 439 -28.63 14.73 -11.33
C VAL A 439 -29.84 15.62 -11.54
N ILE A 440 -31.03 15.15 -11.15
CA ILE A 440 -32.27 15.89 -11.32
C ILE A 440 -32.97 16.18 -9.99
N ASN A 441 -33.66 17.31 -9.91
CA ASN A 441 -34.37 17.74 -8.69
C ASN A 441 -35.80 17.19 -8.56
N LYS A 442 -36.28 16.40 -9.53
CA LYS A 442 -37.63 15.87 -9.56
C LYS A 442 -37.65 14.49 -10.22
N VAL A 443 -38.45 13.56 -9.69
CA VAL A 443 -38.67 12.25 -10.33
C VAL A 443 -39.52 12.46 -11.58
N ILE A 444 -39.03 11.98 -12.74
CA ILE A 444 -39.81 12.01 -13.99
C ILE A 444 -40.71 10.79 -14.09
N ILE A 445 -41.99 11.01 -14.37
CA ILE A 445 -43.02 9.97 -14.39
C ILE A 445 -43.47 9.73 -15.84
N PRO A 446 -43.44 8.47 -16.34
CA PRO A 446 -43.90 8.17 -17.70
C PRO A 446 -45.42 8.29 -17.81
N THR A 447 -45.91 8.52 -19.03
CA THR A 447 -47.36 8.72 -19.26
C THR A 447 -48.18 7.44 -19.03
N ASN A 448 -47.54 6.28 -19.16
CA ASN A 448 -48.13 4.96 -18.90
C ASN A 448 -48.06 4.51 -17.43
N PHE A 449 -47.66 5.36 -16.49
CA PHE A 449 -47.57 4.99 -15.08
C PHE A 449 -48.96 4.74 -14.49
N ASN A 450 -49.28 3.47 -14.24
CA ASN A 450 -50.52 3.11 -13.55
C ASN A 450 -50.31 3.20 -12.03
N TYR A 451 -50.51 4.40 -11.49
CA TYR A 451 -50.49 4.63 -10.06
C TYR A 451 -51.60 3.85 -9.37
N VAL A 452 -51.22 2.96 -8.44
CA VAL A 452 -52.16 2.28 -7.56
C VAL A 452 -52.32 3.09 -6.29
N ALA A 453 -53.56 3.47 -5.98
CA ALA A 453 -53.86 4.28 -4.81
C ALA A 453 -53.44 3.57 -3.51
N PRO A 454 -53.09 4.32 -2.45
CA PRO A 454 -52.54 3.75 -1.22
C PRO A 454 -53.47 2.73 -0.56
N GLU A 455 -54.78 2.92 -0.68
CA GLU A 455 -55.80 2.04 -0.12
C GLU A 455 -55.93 0.70 -0.86
N GLU A 456 -55.37 0.61 -2.08
CA GLU A 456 -55.41 -0.57 -2.95
C GLU A 456 -54.07 -1.32 -2.98
N LEU A 457 -53.02 -0.76 -2.36
CA LEU A 457 -51.75 -1.45 -2.18
C LEU A 457 -51.89 -2.55 -1.11
N PRO A 458 -51.22 -3.70 -1.26
CA PRO A 458 -51.27 -4.77 -0.27
C PRO A 458 -50.83 -4.25 1.11
N ASP A 459 -51.62 -4.54 2.15
CA ASP A 459 -51.34 -4.12 3.53
C ASP A 459 -49.98 -4.66 3.98
N THR A 460 -49.01 -3.77 4.13
CA THR A 460 -47.64 -4.13 4.54
C THR A 460 -47.47 -4.19 6.06
N SER A 461 -48.52 -3.94 6.85
CA SER A 461 -48.45 -3.90 8.32
C SER A 461 -48.12 -5.25 8.98
N ASP A 462 -48.30 -6.37 8.27
CA ASP A 462 -47.96 -7.72 8.75
C ASP A 462 -46.49 -8.15 8.48
N ASN A 463 -45.71 -7.39 7.71
CA ASN A 463 -44.30 -7.70 7.41
C ASN A 463 -43.32 -6.87 8.26
N ASN A 464 -43.34 -7.13 9.57
CA ASN A 464 -42.37 -6.60 10.55
C ASN A 464 -40.89 -6.96 10.24
N ALA A 465 -40.59 -7.74 9.21
CA ALA A 465 -39.21 -7.99 8.77
C ALA A 465 -38.66 -6.90 7.82
N LEU A 466 -39.53 -6.24 7.04
CA LEU A 466 -39.12 -5.26 6.02
C LEU A 466 -39.01 -3.83 6.57
N GLY A 467 -39.89 -3.43 7.49
CA GLY A 467 -39.79 -2.13 8.17
C GLY A 467 -38.56 -2.01 9.07
N PHE A 468 -38.13 -3.10 9.71
CA PHE A 468 -36.88 -3.14 10.46
C PHE A 468 -35.65 -3.18 9.55
N ALA A 469 -35.73 -3.82 8.38
CA ALA A 469 -34.66 -3.76 7.39
C ALA A 469 -34.49 -2.34 6.82
N PHE A 470 -35.56 -1.56 6.68
CA PHE A 470 -35.51 -0.18 6.21
C PHE A 470 -34.93 0.80 7.24
N ILE A 471 -35.35 0.68 8.52
CA ILE A 471 -34.71 1.42 9.62
C ILE A 471 -33.25 1.01 9.79
N ALA A 472 -32.91 -0.28 9.61
CA ALA A 472 -31.54 -0.77 9.65
C ALA A 472 -30.70 -0.34 8.44
N LEU A 473 -31.29 -0.21 7.25
CA LEU A 473 -30.63 0.29 6.04
C LEU A 473 -30.33 1.79 6.18
N MET A 474 -31.30 2.58 6.68
CA MET A 474 -31.12 3.99 7.00
C MET A 474 -30.14 4.23 8.18
N ALA A 475 -30.19 3.39 9.22
CA ALA A 475 -29.30 3.49 10.38
C ALA A 475 -27.89 2.94 10.13
N GLY A 476 -27.75 1.92 9.28
CA GLY A 476 -26.48 1.30 8.91
C GLY A 476 -25.59 2.23 8.07
N LEU A 477 -26.19 2.98 7.12
CA LEU A 477 -25.46 4.02 6.38
C LEU A 477 -25.14 5.24 7.26
N GLY A 478 -25.98 5.57 8.24
CA GLY A 478 -25.71 6.65 9.19
C GLY A 478 -24.54 6.37 10.15
N LEU A 479 -24.30 5.11 10.54
CA LEU A 479 -23.24 4.76 11.49
C LEU A 479 -21.82 4.78 10.86
N ALA A 480 -21.69 4.47 9.57
CA ALA A 480 -20.40 4.51 8.87
C ALA A 480 -19.84 5.95 8.76
N VAL A 481 -20.72 6.96 8.63
CA VAL A 481 -20.32 8.37 8.43
C VAL A 481 -19.99 9.09 9.75
N VAL A 482 -20.56 8.66 10.89
CA VAL A 482 -20.30 9.31 12.20
C VAL A 482 -18.89 9.02 12.74
N SER A 483 -18.20 7.97 12.29
CA SER A 483 -16.82 7.70 12.74
C SER A 483 -15.78 8.66 12.12
N SER A 484 -16.07 9.29 10.97
CA SER A 484 -15.16 10.21 10.27
C SER A 484 -15.30 11.68 10.70
N LYS A 485 -16.50 12.12 11.12
CA LYS A 485 -16.75 13.54 11.47
C LYS A 485 -16.29 13.97 12.86
N LYS A 486 -15.67 13.11 13.68
CA LYS A 486 -15.26 13.46 15.06
C LYS A 486 -13.80 13.91 15.24
N ARG A 487 -13.02 14.10 14.17
CA ARG A 487 -11.60 14.52 14.27
C ARG A 487 -11.25 15.92 13.74
N LEU A 488 -12.24 16.76 13.40
CA LEU A 488 -12.03 18.15 12.97
C LEU A 488 -12.90 19.13 13.79
N ALA A 489 -12.71 19.16 15.11
CA ALA A 489 -13.20 20.26 15.95
C ALA A 489 -12.47 20.28 17.30
N LYS A 490 -11.13 20.39 17.30
CA LYS A 490 -10.40 20.91 18.46
C LYS A 490 -8.99 21.39 18.08
N GLN A 491 -8.90 22.61 17.55
CA GLN A 491 -7.76 23.49 17.77
C GLN A 491 -8.24 24.93 17.50
N SER A 492 -8.72 25.54 18.58
CA SER A 492 -8.70 27.00 18.77
C SER A 492 -7.34 27.39 19.33
#